data_AF-A0A7Z8JZ95-F1
#
_entry.id   AF-A0A7Z8JZ95-F1
#
_cell.length_a   1.000
_cell.length_b   1.000
_cell.length_c   1.000
_cell.angle_alpha   90.00
_cell.angle_beta   90.00
_cell.angle_gamma   90.00
#
_symmetry.space_group_name_H-M   'P 1'
#
loop_
_entity.id
_entity.type
_entity.pdbx_description
1 polymer ?
#
loop_
_entity_poly.entity_id
_entity_poly.type
_entity_poly.pdbx_seq_one_letter_code
_entity_poly.pdbx_strand_id
1 'polypeptide(L)'
;MAASRPRAPRSALRRPPARAALGGLGALALAVALAACAGGDGSSSSTDAAERASAGAAVSAGADCLAPQVLDALGFAGGGASSTAHPDVPDAGPVPDGFSAVSAVLCTTGETLTDAAGRWAAVTATRLEGDVRPLLTALTASSTVPASGTTPAPCAADAERADLWLVDALGAAVRVALPSGGCGPLPVSLSEGLDALDAVDVEHYPVELVGPRATGTPTGS
;
A
#
# COMPACT_ATOMS: atom_id res chain seq x y z
N MET A 1 -16.86 -10.22 -57.50
CA MET A 1 -16.11 -9.01 -57.88
C MET A 1 -14.86 -8.96 -57.02
N ALA A 2 -13.71 -9.05 -57.68
CA ALA A 2 -12.39 -9.10 -57.08
C ALA A 2 -11.78 -7.69 -57.01
N ALA A 3 -11.05 -7.39 -55.93
CA ALA A 3 -10.01 -6.36 -55.95
C ALA A 3 -8.99 -6.62 -54.83
N SER A 4 -8.02 -7.48 -55.13
CA SER A 4 -6.74 -7.58 -54.42
C SER A 4 -5.83 -6.43 -54.83
N ARG A 5 -5.27 -5.66 -53.88
CA ARG A 5 -4.11 -4.74 -54.05
C ARG A 5 -3.43 -4.49 -52.68
N PRO A 6 -2.20 -3.96 -52.60
CA PRO A 6 -0.95 -4.69 -52.82
C PRO A 6 0.03 -4.59 -51.63
N ARG A 7 1.02 -5.48 -51.65
CA ARG A 7 2.17 -5.58 -50.74
C ARG A 7 3.13 -4.40 -50.95
N ALA A 8 3.54 -3.72 -49.87
CA ALA A 8 4.60 -2.71 -49.89
C ALA A 8 5.82 -3.16 -49.03
N PRO A 9 7.04 -2.65 -49.32
CA PRO A 9 8.28 -3.41 -49.20
C PRO A 9 8.96 -3.33 -47.83
N ARG A 10 9.74 -4.39 -47.57
CA ARG A 10 10.68 -4.55 -46.46
C ARG A 10 11.82 -3.54 -46.57
N SER A 11 11.95 -2.64 -45.61
CA SER A 11 13.10 -1.76 -45.46
C SER A 11 14.30 -2.55 -44.92
N ALA A 12 15.37 -2.52 -45.69
CA ALA A 12 16.60 -3.26 -45.49
C ALA A 12 17.48 -2.68 -44.38
N LEU A 13 17.92 -3.60 -43.51
CA LEU A 13 19.22 -3.72 -42.87
C LEU A 13 20.25 -2.61 -43.15
N ARG A 14 20.71 -1.94 -42.08
CA ARG A 14 22.10 -1.46 -41.99
C ARG A 14 22.73 -1.98 -40.71
N ARG A 15 23.63 -2.95 -40.89
CA ARG A 15 24.52 -3.49 -39.86
C ARG A 15 25.71 -2.55 -39.68
N PRO A 16 26.17 -2.27 -38.45
CA PRO A 16 27.46 -1.63 -38.21
C PRO A 16 28.63 -2.59 -38.49
N PRO A 17 29.81 -2.06 -38.88
CA PRO A 17 30.96 -2.88 -39.27
C PRO A 17 31.65 -3.52 -38.06
N ALA A 18 31.96 -4.82 -38.22
CA ALA A 18 32.83 -5.59 -37.34
C ALA A 18 34.26 -5.04 -37.41
N ARG A 19 34.85 -4.72 -36.26
CA ARG A 19 36.29 -4.54 -36.10
C ARG A 19 36.84 -5.82 -35.49
N ALA A 20 37.73 -6.48 -36.23
CA ALA A 20 38.50 -7.62 -35.79
C ALA A 20 39.96 -7.21 -35.60
N ALA A 21 40.55 -7.58 -34.46
CA ALA A 21 41.96 -7.97 -34.27
C ALA A 21 42.10 -8.35 -32.78
N LEU A 22 42.18 -9.64 -32.41
CA LEU A 22 43.35 -10.52 -32.36
C LEU A 22 44.45 -10.09 -31.35
N GLY A 23 44.61 -10.92 -30.31
CA GLY A 23 45.92 -11.32 -29.80
C GLY A 23 46.28 -10.80 -28.41
N GLY A 24 46.50 -11.73 -27.47
CA GLY A 24 47.25 -11.43 -26.24
C GLY A 24 46.99 -12.38 -25.06
N LEU A 25 47.55 -13.60 -25.11
CA LEU A 25 47.84 -14.41 -23.93
C LEU A 25 48.85 -13.67 -23.05
N GLY A 26 48.56 -13.52 -21.75
CA GLY A 26 49.48 -12.96 -20.78
C GLY A 26 48.95 -13.09 -19.35
N ALA A 27 49.25 -14.22 -18.71
CA ALA A 27 49.09 -14.39 -17.28
C ALA A 27 50.19 -13.60 -16.54
N LEU A 28 49.82 -12.75 -15.59
CA LEU A 28 50.71 -12.37 -14.49
C LEU A 28 49.87 -11.95 -13.27
N ALA A 29 50.10 -12.68 -12.18
CA ALA A 29 49.55 -12.41 -10.87
C ALA A 29 50.02 -11.05 -10.34
N LEU A 30 49.13 -10.25 -9.73
CA LEU A 30 49.54 -9.18 -8.82
C LEU A 30 48.57 -9.05 -7.63
N ALA A 31 49.08 -9.53 -6.50
CA ALA A 31 48.91 -9.11 -5.12
C ALA A 31 47.80 -8.10 -4.75
N VAL A 32 46.97 -8.58 -3.81
CA VAL A 32 46.40 -7.89 -2.64
C VAL A 32 47.05 -6.53 -2.31
N ALA A 33 46.22 -5.49 -2.26
CA ALA A 33 46.36 -4.35 -1.36
C ALA A 33 44.97 -3.84 -0.96
N LEU A 34 44.45 -4.45 0.11
CA LEU A 34 43.36 -3.95 0.92
C LEU A 34 43.93 -2.85 1.83
N ALA A 35 43.53 -1.59 1.66
CA ALA A 35 43.44 -0.60 2.75
C ALA A 35 43.02 0.79 2.24
N ALA A 36 42.17 1.43 3.04
CA ALA A 36 41.94 2.87 3.11
C ALA A 36 40.95 3.50 2.11
N CYS A 37 39.66 3.23 2.34
CA CYS A 37 38.72 4.35 2.46
C CYS A 37 38.38 4.47 3.95
N ALA A 38 39.07 5.39 4.63
CA ALA A 38 38.74 5.80 5.97
C ALA A 38 37.26 6.23 5.99
N GLY A 39 36.48 5.56 6.85
CA GLY A 39 35.07 5.86 7.07
C GLY A 39 34.91 7.28 7.56
N GLY A 40 34.35 8.12 6.69
CA GLY A 40 33.82 9.42 7.05
C GLY A 40 32.58 9.24 7.93
N ASP A 41 32.63 9.93 9.06
CA ASP A 41 31.53 10.63 9.73
C ASP A 41 30.26 9.82 10.04
N GLY A 42 30.18 9.38 11.30
CA GLY A 42 28.97 8.89 11.97
C GLY A 42 27.91 9.99 12.20
N SER A 43 27.66 10.85 11.22
CA SER A 43 26.58 11.85 11.22
C SER A 43 25.42 11.50 10.27
N SER A 44 25.47 10.37 9.55
CA SER A 44 24.45 9.99 8.56
C SER A 44 23.10 9.59 9.17
N SER A 45 23.01 9.28 10.46
CA SER A 45 21.79 8.73 11.05
C SER A 45 20.64 9.74 11.18
N SER A 46 20.90 11.04 11.34
CA SER A 46 19.83 12.05 11.43
C SER A 46 19.36 12.53 10.06
N THR A 47 20.27 12.68 9.09
CA THR A 47 19.93 13.11 7.73
C THR A 47 19.23 11.99 6.98
N ASP A 48 19.67 10.74 7.09
CA ASP A 48 18.98 9.62 6.44
C ASP A 48 17.60 9.34 7.07
N ALA A 49 17.40 9.64 8.35
CA ALA A 49 16.09 9.51 9.02
C ALA A 49 15.13 10.64 8.60
N ALA A 50 15.63 11.87 8.50
CA ALA A 50 14.88 13.00 7.96
C ALA A 50 14.55 12.80 6.47
N GLU A 51 15.47 12.24 5.70
CA GLU A 51 15.28 11.97 4.27
C GLU A 51 14.29 10.83 4.03
N ARG A 52 14.31 9.78 4.85
CA ARG A 52 13.26 8.72 4.85
C ARG A 52 11.91 9.22 5.36
N ALA A 53 11.89 10.19 6.27
CA ALA A 53 10.64 10.83 6.71
C ALA A 53 10.08 11.78 5.64
N SER A 54 10.94 12.33 4.77
CA SER A 54 10.53 13.13 3.59
C SER A 54 10.24 12.30 2.34
N ALA A 55 10.75 11.08 2.26
CA ALA A 55 10.40 10.15 1.21
C ALA A 55 8.94 9.72 1.44
N GLY A 56 8.03 10.21 0.60
CA GLY A 56 6.63 9.82 0.61
C GLY A 56 6.44 8.29 0.59
N ALA A 57 5.24 7.86 0.98
CA ALA A 57 4.82 6.47 0.92
C ALA A 57 5.06 5.86 -0.47
N ALA A 58 5.52 4.61 -0.51
CA ALA A 58 5.79 3.96 -1.78
C ALA A 58 4.50 3.67 -2.55
N VAL A 59 4.60 3.77 -3.88
CA VAL A 59 3.48 3.53 -4.80
C VAL A 59 3.33 2.02 -5.05
N SER A 60 2.11 1.53 -4.89
CA SER A 60 1.68 0.17 -5.20
C SER A 60 0.88 0.12 -6.50
N ALA A 61 0.76 -1.06 -7.10
CA ALA A 61 -0.01 -1.25 -8.33
C ALA A 61 -1.53 -1.07 -8.15
N GLY A 62 -2.01 -1.07 -6.90
CA GLY A 62 -3.41 -0.88 -6.53
C GLY A 62 -3.59 -0.89 -5.02
N ALA A 63 -4.77 -0.49 -4.55
CA ALA A 63 -5.16 -0.57 -3.15
C ALA A 63 -5.60 -2.01 -2.82
N ASP A 64 -5.18 -2.53 -1.67
CA ASP A 64 -5.55 -3.88 -1.22
C ASP A 64 -5.83 -3.88 0.28
N CYS A 65 -7.12 -3.87 0.65
CA CYS A 65 -7.54 -3.89 2.06
C CYS A 65 -7.31 -5.24 2.76
N LEU A 66 -6.96 -6.29 2.01
CA LEU A 66 -6.68 -7.63 2.54
C LEU A 66 -5.18 -7.95 2.56
N ALA A 67 -4.33 -7.00 2.17
CA ALA A 67 -2.89 -7.14 2.29
C ALA A 67 -2.48 -7.31 3.77
N PRO A 68 -1.46 -8.14 4.07
CA PRO A 68 -1.08 -8.46 5.45
C PRO A 68 -0.82 -7.23 6.34
N GLN A 69 -0.16 -6.21 5.79
CA GLN A 69 0.20 -4.97 6.49
C GLN A 69 -1.02 -4.09 6.81
N VAL A 70 -2.09 -4.19 6.00
CA VAL A 70 -3.36 -3.50 6.24
C VAL A 70 -4.16 -4.24 7.30
N LEU A 71 -4.23 -5.56 7.21
CA LEU A 71 -4.90 -6.38 8.23
C LEU A 71 -4.29 -6.22 9.62
N ASP A 72 -2.96 -6.15 9.72
CA ASP A 72 -2.26 -5.88 10.97
C ASP A 72 -2.61 -4.50 11.54
N ALA A 73 -2.64 -3.46 10.70
CA ALA A 73 -3.05 -2.12 11.11
C ALA A 73 -4.53 -2.06 11.57
N LEU A 74 -5.39 -2.89 10.97
CA LEU A 74 -6.79 -3.05 11.39
C LEU A 74 -6.95 -3.98 12.60
N GLY A 75 -5.87 -4.54 13.14
CA GLY A 75 -5.88 -5.36 14.35
C GLY A 75 -6.23 -6.84 14.14
N PHE A 76 -6.26 -7.32 12.90
CA PHE A 76 -6.49 -8.72 12.56
C PHE A 76 -5.17 -9.49 12.57
N ALA A 77 -4.80 -10.04 13.72
CA ALA A 77 -3.60 -10.85 13.85
C ALA A 77 -3.83 -12.24 13.22
N GLY A 78 -3.07 -12.57 12.16
CA GLY A 78 -2.98 -13.96 11.68
C GLY A 78 -3.21 -14.22 10.19
N GLY A 79 -3.32 -13.17 9.37
CA GLY A 79 -3.64 -13.31 7.94
C GLY A 79 -5.10 -13.71 7.79
N GLY A 80 -5.91 -12.84 7.20
CA GLY A 80 -7.36 -13.05 7.11
C GLY A 80 -7.69 -14.43 6.57
N ALA A 81 -8.82 -14.98 6.99
CA ALA A 81 -9.39 -16.24 6.49
C ALA A 81 -9.75 -16.22 4.99
N SER A 82 -9.32 -15.18 4.26
CA SER A 82 -9.41 -15.10 2.82
C SER A 82 -8.72 -16.31 2.20
N SER A 83 -9.43 -17.01 1.33
CA SER A 83 -8.91 -18.17 0.61
C SER A 83 -7.82 -17.82 -0.42
N THR A 84 -7.62 -16.53 -0.68
CA THR A 84 -6.64 -16.00 -1.63
C THR A 84 -5.51 -15.32 -0.87
N ALA A 85 -4.26 -15.66 -1.21
CA ALA A 85 -3.10 -14.96 -0.69
C ALA A 85 -3.02 -13.55 -1.31
N HIS A 86 -2.92 -12.54 -0.46
CA HIS A 86 -2.72 -11.15 -0.86
C HIS A 86 -1.23 -10.80 -0.80
N PRO A 87 -0.68 -10.07 -1.79
CA PRO A 87 0.72 -9.67 -1.78
C PRO A 87 1.01 -8.69 -0.64
N ASP A 88 2.27 -8.67 -0.19
CA ASP A 88 2.74 -7.64 0.71
C ASP A 88 2.65 -6.27 0.05
N VAL A 89 2.23 -5.28 0.84
CA VAL A 89 2.17 -3.89 0.43
C VAL A 89 3.16 -3.03 1.24
N PRO A 90 3.57 -1.88 0.71
CA PRO A 90 4.42 -0.94 1.43
C PRO A 90 3.77 -0.43 2.72
N ASP A 91 4.62 0.02 3.64
CA ASP A 91 4.20 0.69 4.86
C ASP A 91 3.48 2.01 4.55
N ALA A 92 2.54 2.36 5.42
CA ALA A 92 1.84 3.63 5.33
C ALA A 92 2.80 4.80 5.60
N GLY A 93 2.66 5.89 4.84
CA GLY A 93 3.53 7.07 4.97
C GLY A 93 2.87 8.36 4.47
N PRO A 94 3.62 9.47 4.41
CA PRO A 94 3.08 10.72 3.88
C PRO A 94 2.80 10.61 2.38
N VAL A 95 1.89 11.43 1.86
CA VAL A 95 1.60 11.44 0.42
C VAL A 95 2.84 11.91 -0.35
N PRO A 96 3.33 11.15 -1.35
CA PRO A 96 4.48 11.56 -2.16
C PRO A 96 4.25 12.85 -2.92
N ASP A 97 5.31 13.65 -3.05
CA ASP A 97 5.31 14.83 -3.90
C ASP A 97 4.95 14.46 -5.34
N GLY A 98 3.98 15.20 -5.89
CA GLY A 98 3.50 15.00 -7.26
C GLY A 98 2.57 13.80 -7.45
N PHE A 99 2.23 13.03 -6.40
CA PHE A 99 1.17 12.03 -6.50
C PHE A 99 -0.19 12.72 -6.67
N SER A 100 -0.90 12.39 -7.76
CA SER A 100 -2.18 13.00 -8.12
C SER A 100 -3.31 12.00 -7.92
N ALA A 101 -3.83 11.94 -6.69
CA ALA A 101 -5.00 11.14 -6.37
C ALA A 101 -6.24 11.63 -7.12
N VAL A 102 -7.10 10.70 -7.52
CA VAL A 102 -8.44 10.98 -8.09
C VAL A 102 -9.55 10.27 -7.34
N SER A 103 -9.20 9.29 -6.51
CA SER A 103 -10.11 8.55 -5.63
C SER A 103 -9.37 8.10 -4.38
N ALA A 104 -10.12 7.58 -3.41
CA ALA A 104 -9.58 6.97 -2.21
C ALA A 104 -10.24 5.61 -1.95
N VAL A 105 -9.52 4.74 -1.24
CA VAL A 105 -10.10 3.52 -0.68
C VAL A 105 -9.89 3.56 0.83
N LEU A 106 -11.00 3.56 1.57
CA LEU A 106 -10.99 3.52 3.02
C LEU A 106 -11.25 2.08 3.46
N CYS A 107 -10.26 1.48 4.12
CA CYS A 107 -10.39 0.17 4.75
C CYS A 107 -10.70 0.38 6.23
N THR A 108 -11.78 -0.18 6.75
CA THR A 108 -12.11 -0.11 8.18
C THR A 108 -12.38 -1.47 8.77
N THR A 109 -12.28 -1.59 10.09
CA THR A 109 -12.92 -2.68 10.82
C THR A 109 -14.42 -2.62 10.57
N GLY A 110 -14.93 -3.59 9.82
CA GLY A 110 -16.33 -3.68 9.42
C GLY A 110 -17.21 -4.35 10.47
N GLU A 111 -18.51 -4.38 10.18
CA GLU A 111 -19.47 -5.09 11.02
C GLU A 111 -19.23 -6.60 11.02
N THR A 112 -19.77 -7.28 12.03
CA THR A 112 -19.72 -8.75 12.09
C THR A 112 -20.66 -9.36 11.05
N LEU A 113 -20.12 -10.17 10.12
CA LEU A 113 -20.90 -10.95 9.16
C LEU A 113 -21.33 -12.28 9.78
N THR A 114 -22.46 -12.83 9.36
CA THR A 114 -22.93 -14.15 9.84
C THR A 114 -23.23 -15.07 8.67
N ASP A 115 -22.68 -16.27 8.69
CA ASP A 115 -22.89 -17.30 7.67
C ASP A 115 -23.16 -18.69 8.28
N ALA A 116 -23.01 -19.75 7.47
CA ALA A 116 -23.19 -21.12 7.93
C ALA A 116 -22.10 -21.57 8.91
N ALA A 117 -20.88 -21.03 8.83
CA ALA A 117 -19.77 -21.37 9.71
C ALA A 117 -19.86 -20.63 11.06
N GLY A 118 -20.38 -19.40 11.07
CA GLY A 118 -20.61 -18.66 12.31
C GLY A 118 -20.61 -17.15 12.11
N ARG A 119 -20.09 -16.44 13.11
CA ARG A 119 -19.92 -14.98 13.10
C ARG A 119 -18.47 -14.64 12.77
N TRP A 120 -18.30 -13.73 11.84
CA TRP A 120 -17.01 -13.30 11.30
C TRP A 120 -16.80 -11.81 11.55
N ALA A 121 -15.64 -11.43 12.05
CA ALA A 121 -15.19 -10.06 11.91
C ALA A 121 -14.82 -9.82 10.45
N ALA A 122 -15.14 -8.63 9.96
CA ALA A 122 -14.95 -8.27 8.56
C ALA A 122 -14.11 -7.00 8.41
N VAL A 123 -13.51 -6.85 7.25
CA VAL A 123 -12.98 -5.58 6.75
C VAL A 123 -14.04 -4.99 5.81
N THR A 124 -14.34 -3.71 5.98
CA THR A 124 -15.12 -2.95 5.00
C THR A 124 -14.16 -2.16 4.12
N ALA A 125 -14.23 -2.37 2.82
CA ALA A 125 -13.52 -1.57 1.84
C ALA A 125 -14.51 -0.64 1.13
N THR A 126 -14.33 0.66 1.31
CA THR A 126 -15.17 1.68 0.67
C THR A 126 -14.37 2.42 -0.37
N ARG A 127 -14.78 2.34 -1.64
CA ARG A 127 -14.22 3.18 -2.71
C ARG A 127 -14.94 4.52 -2.72
N LEU A 128 -14.16 5.59 -2.61
CA LEU A 128 -14.60 6.97 -2.49
C LEU A 128 -14.14 7.75 -3.73
N GLU A 129 -15.07 8.42 -4.40
CA GLU A 129 -14.80 9.26 -5.57
C GLU A 129 -15.35 10.68 -5.37
N GLY A 130 -14.84 11.65 -6.13
CA GLY A 130 -15.25 13.04 -6.02
C GLY A 130 -14.07 14.00 -5.94
N ASP A 131 -14.28 15.18 -5.36
CA ASP A 131 -13.19 16.14 -5.16
C ASP A 131 -12.30 15.72 -3.99
N VAL A 132 -11.17 15.08 -4.29
CA VAL A 132 -10.21 14.60 -3.27
C VAL A 132 -9.32 15.70 -2.67
N ARG A 133 -9.38 16.94 -3.18
CA ARG A 133 -8.49 18.03 -2.70
C ARG A 133 -8.69 18.39 -1.23
N PRO A 134 -9.93 18.44 -0.67
CA PRO A 134 -10.14 18.68 0.76
C PRO A 134 -9.48 17.59 1.61
N LEU A 135 -9.61 16.32 1.22
CA LEU A 135 -8.97 15.18 1.88
C LEU A 135 -7.43 15.32 1.88
N LEU A 136 -6.83 15.61 0.73
CA LEU A 136 -5.38 15.83 0.64
C LEU A 136 -4.90 17.01 1.50
N THR A 137 -5.69 18.08 1.57
CA THR A 137 -5.39 19.24 2.41
C THR A 137 -5.44 18.87 3.90
N ALA A 138 -6.42 18.07 4.31
CA ALA A 138 -6.51 17.60 5.69
C ALA A 138 -5.36 16.66 6.07
N LEU A 139 -4.95 15.78 5.16
CA LEU A 139 -3.83 14.84 5.36
C LEU A 139 -2.49 15.56 5.52
N THR A 140 -2.25 16.59 4.70
CA THR A 140 -1.01 17.39 4.76
C THR A 140 -0.97 18.34 5.97
N ALA A 141 -2.12 18.81 6.45
CA ALA A 141 -2.21 19.63 7.65
C ALA A 141 -2.10 18.82 8.95
N SER A 142 -2.35 17.51 8.90
CA SER A 142 -2.32 16.63 10.07
C SER A 142 -0.93 16.04 10.28
N SER A 143 -0.45 16.00 11.52
CA SER A 143 0.78 15.25 11.84
C SER A 143 0.48 13.75 11.78
N THR A 144 0.79 13.11 10.65
CA THR A 144 0.59 11.68 10.41
C THR A 144 1.82 10.84 10.76
N VAL A 145 2.98 11.47 10.92
CA VAL A 145 4.23 10.81 11.33
C VAL A 145 4.42 10.98 12.84
N PRO A 146 4.69 9.90 13.59
CA PRO A 146 5.07 10.01 15.00
C PRO A 146 6.34 10.85 15.17
N ALA A 147 6.42 11.64 16.23
CA ALA A 147 7.66 12.32 16.59
C ALA A 147 8.81 11.29 16.72
N SER A 148 9.98 11.61 16.18
CA SER A 148 11.13 10.70 16.17
C SER A 148 11.41 10.12 17.56
N GLY A 149 11.54 8.79 17.65
CA GLY A 149 11.74 8.07 18.91
C GLY A 149 10.45 7.73 19.69
N THR A 150 9.27 8.05 19.15
CA THR A 150 7.99 7.68 19.74
C THR A 150 7.39 6.49 18.99
N THR A 151 7.23 5.36 19.68
CA THR A 151 6.39 4.28 19.18
C THR A 151 4.93 4.70 19.31
N PRO A 152 4.08 4.56 18.28
CA PRO A 152 2.65 4.76 18.41
C PRO A 152 2.11 3.92 19.56
N ALA A 153 1.26 4.50 20.41
CA ALA A 153 0.56 3.72 21.41
C ALA A 153 -0.31 2.68 20.70
N PRO A 154 -0.39 1.43 21.21
CA PRO A 154 -1.28 0.44 20.63
C PRO A 154 -2.74 0.93 20.71
N CYS A 155 -3.53 0.65 19.68
CA CYS A 155 -4.96 0.95 19.73
C CYS A 155 -5.61 0.24 20.93
N ALA A 156 -6.62 0.86 21.55
CA ALA A 156 -7.47 0.16 22.52
C ALA A 156 -8.13 -1.07 21.86
N ALA A 157 -8.41 -2.12 22.64
CA ALA A 157 -8.95 -3.39 22.12
C ALA A 157 -10.18 -3.16 21.22
N ASP A 158 -11.12 -2.35 21.71
CA ASP A 158 -12.40 -2.08 21.05
C ASP A 158 -12.40 -0.78 20.22
N ALA A 159 -11.23 -0.19 19.94
CA ALA A 159 -11.16 0.99 19.10
C ALA A 159 -11.47 0.61 17.64
N GLU A 160 -12.30 1.43 16.98
CA GLU A 160 -12.41 1.43 15.53
C GLU A 160 -11.03 1.68 14.91
N ARG A 161 -10.70 0.96 13.85
CA ARG A 161 -9.44 1.10 13.13
C ARG A 161 -9.70 1.36 11.67
N ALA A 162 -8.88 2.23 11.09
CA ALA A 162 -8.95 2.60 9.68
C ALA A 162 -7.57 2.58 9.03
N ASP A 163 -7.54 2.29 7.74
CA ASP A 163 -6.38 2.40 6.86
C ASP A 163 -6.83 3.08 5.56
N LEU A 164 -6.01 3.99 5.03
CA LEU A 164 -6.41 4.83 3.90
C LEU A 164 -5.45 4.67 2.72
N TRP A 165 -6.02 4.47 1.56
CA TRP A 165 -5.32 4.48 0.29
C TRP A 165 -5.78 5.65 -0.57
N LEU A 166 -4.84 6.31 -1.22
CA LEU A 166 -5.11 7.26 -2.30
C LEU A 166 -4.78 6.60 -3.63
N VAL A 167 -5.67 6.73 -4.61
CA VAL A 167 -5.54 6.06 -5.90
C VAL A 167 -5.53 7.09 -7.03
N ASP A 168 -4.59 6.95 -7.96
CA ASP A 168 -4.45 7.82 -9.12
C ASP A 168 -5.31 7.36 -10.31
N ALA A 169 -5.31 8.14 -11.39
CA ALA A 169 -6.09 7.86 -12.60
C ALA A 169 -5.66 6.60 -13.38
N LEU A 170 -4.48 6.05 -13.06
CA LEU A 170 -3.94 4.83 -13.66
C LEU A 170 -4.20 3.60 -12.77
N GLY A 171 -4.80 3.79 -11.59
CA GLY A 171 -5.06 2.75 -10.60
C GLY A 171 -3.88 2.49 -9.66
N ALA A 172 -2.78 3.25 -9.76
CA ALA A 172 -1.69 3.14 -8.80
C ALA A 172 -2.12 3.74 -7.47
N ALA A 173 -1.71 3.12 -6.38
CA ALA A 173 -2.20 3.47 -5.05
C ALA A 173 -1.06 3.73 -4.07
N VAL A 174 -1.31 4.66 -3.15
CA VAL A 174 -0.40 5.00 -2.06
C VAL A 174 -1.13 4.79 -0.75
N ARG A 175 -0.53 4.00 0.15
CA ARG A 175 -1.03 3.79 1.51
C ARG A 175 -0.59 4.95 2.40
N VAL A 176 -1.55 5.69 2.92
CA VAL A 176 -1.30 6.94 3.64
C VAL A 176 -1.32 6.71 5.14
N ALA A 177 -0.31 7.24 5.83
CA ALA A 177 -0.29 7.25 7.28
C ALA A 177 -1.45 8.12 7.81
N LEU A 178 -2.26 7.54 8.68
CA LEU A 178 -3.33 8.25 9.36
C LEU A 178 -2.86 8.80 10.72
N PRO A 179 -3.44 9.92 11.20
CA PRO A 179 -3.20 10.38 12.56
C PRO A 179 -3.49 9.27 13.57
N SER A 180 -2.68 9.18 14.63
CA SER A 180 -2.77 8.10 15.64
C SER A 180 -2.67 6.68 15.05
N GLY A 181 -2.08 6.52 13.85
CA GLY A 181 -1.99 5.23 13.17
C GLY A 181 -3.34 4.65 12.74
N GLY A 182 -4.37 5.49 12.62
CA GLY A 182 -5.73 5.04 12.27
C GLY A 182 -6.52 4.45 13.44
N CYS A 183 -6.01 4.55 14.67
CA CYS A 183 -6.74 4.14 15.87
C CYS A 183 -7.78 5.20 16.30
N GLY A 184 -9.04 4.79 16.42
CA GLY A 184 -10.13 5.61 16.94
C GLY A 184 -10.64 6.67 15.96
N PRO A 185 -11.43 7.65 16.45
CA PRO A 185 -12.03 8.67 15.61
C PRO A 185 -10.96 9.50 14.88
N LEU A 186 -11.15 9.67 13.57
CA LEU A 186 -10.30 10.55 12.77
C LEU A 186 -10.49 12.01 13.19
N PRO A 187 -9.46 12.87 13.03
CA PRO A 187 -9.62 14.31 13.22
C PRO A 187 -10.74 14.87 12.33
N VAL A 188 -11.47 15.87 12.83
CA VAL A 188 -12.66 16.43 12.17
C VAL A 188 -12.39 16.83 10.71
N SER A 189 -11.26 17.47 10.43
CA SER A 189 -10.91 17.88 9.06
C SER A 189 -10.73 16.70 8.11
N LEU A 190 -10.23 15.56 8.63
CA LEU A 190 -10.04 14.35 7.85
C LEU A 190 -11.36 13.62 7.63
N SER A 191 -12.21 13.52 8.66
CA SER A 191 -13.55 12.94 8.52
C SER A 191 -14.40 13.75 7.56
N GLU A 192 -14.41 15.08 7.67
CA GLU A 192 -15.13 15.96 6.72
C GLU A 192 -14.61 15.82 5.28
N GLY A 193 -13.29 15.64 5.11
CA GLY A 193 -12.69 15.41 3.81
C GLY A 193 -13.09 14.07 3.18
N LEU A 194 -13.31 13.03 4.00
CA LEU A 194 -13.81 11.73 3.55
C LEU A 194 -15.33 11.78 3.28
N ASP A 195 -16.10 12.42 4.15
CA ASP A 195 -17.56 12.56 4.04
C ASP A 195 -17.98 13.42 2.83
N ALA A 196 -17.09 14.28 2.33
CA ALA A 196 -17.29 15.04 1.10
C ALA A 196 -17.14 14.20 -0.18
N LEU A 197 -16.61 12.98 -0.08
CA LEU A 197 -16.49 12.05 -1.20
C LEU A 197 -17.71 11.12 -1.26
N ASP A 198 -18.07 10.72 -2.47
CA ASP A 198 -19.15 9.78 -2.72
C ASP A 198 -18.64 8.35 -2.59
N ALA A 199 -19.29 7.55 -1.74
CA ALA A 199 -19.08 6.11 -1.71
C ALA A 199 -19.70 5.48 -2.96
N VAL A 200 -18.85 5.10 -3.92
CA VAL A 200 -19.29 4.50 -5.19
C VAL A 200 -19.33 2.99 -5.14
N ASP A 201 -18.66 2.39 -4.14
CA ASP A 201 -18.63 0.95 -3.93
C ASP A 201 -18.27 0.63 -2.48
N VAL A 202 -18.89 -0.42 -1.95
CA VAL A 202 -18.70 -0.88 -0.58
C VAL A 202 -18.67 -2.41 -0.60
N GLU A 203 -17.55 -2.97 -0.18
CA GLU A 203 -17.35 -4.41 -0.10
C GLU A 203 -17.04 -4.82 1.34
N HIS A 204 -17.53 -6.00 1.74
CA HIS A 204 -17.30 -6.56 3.06
C HIS A 204 -16.61 -7.91 2.94
N TYR A 205 -15.47 -8.04 3.61
CA TYR A 205 -14.60 -9.20 3.54
C TYR A 205 -14.49 -9.88 4.90
N PRO A 206 -15.00 -11.13 5.06
CA PRO A 206 -14.80 -11.86 6.31
C PRO A 206 -13.32 -12.22 6.47
N VAL A 207 -12.74 -11.86 7.61
CA VAL A 207 -11.30 -12.04 7.87
C VAL A 207 -11.00 -12.91 9.08
N GLU A 208 -11.87 -12.95 10.10
CA GLU A 208 -11.62 -13.74 11.30
C GLU A 208 -12.91 -14.31 11.87
N LEU A 209 -12.95 -15.62 12.17
CA LEU A 209 -14.11 -16.25 12.79
C LEU A 209 -14.14 -15.93 14.29
N VAL A 210 -15.05 -15.06 14.70
CA VAL A 210 -15.22 -14.60 16.09
C VAL A 210 -15.98 -15.62 16.94
N GLY A 211 -16.84 -16.44 16.32
CA GLY A 211 -17.47 -17.53 17.04
C GLY A 211 -18.33 -18.44 16.16
N PRO A 212 -18.46 -19.73 16.53
CA PRO A 212 -19.28 -20.67 15.78
C PRO A 212 -20.76 -20.29 15.87
N ARG A 213 -21.54 -20.76 14.89
CA ARG A 213 -23.00 -20.59 14.91
C ARG A 213 -23.58 -21.14 16.22
N ALA A 214 -24.48 -20.38 16.84
CA ALA A 214 -25.29 -20.91 17.93
C ALA A 214 -26.17 -22.06 17.39
N THR A 215 -25.82 -23.29 17.76
CA THR A 215 -26.69 -24.45 17.53
C THR A 215 -27.83 -24.34 18.52
N GLY A 216 -29.02 -23.97 18.04
CA GLY A 216 -30.23 -24.00 18.87
C GLY A 216 -30.39 -25.40 19.45
N THR A 217 -30.47 -25.49 20.78
CA THR A 217 -30.77 -26.74 21.47
C THR A 217 -32.11 -27.27 20.95
N PRO A 218 -32.20 -28.49 20.41
CA PRO A 218 -33.49 -29.03 20.02
C PRO A 218 -34.34 -29.20 21.28
N THR A 219 -35.37 -28.37 21.43
CA THR A 219 -36.43 -28.57 22.42
C THR A 219 -37.22 -29.80 21.99
N GLY A 220 -36.80 -30.96 22.49
CA GLY A 220 -37.54 -32.21 22.37
C GLY A 220 -38.93 -32.05 22.97
N SER A 221 -39.94 -32.41 22.18
CA SER A 221 -41.35 -32.49 22.58
C SER A 221 -41.65 -33.80 23.28
#